data_AF-A0A0T5ZAI5-F1
#
_entry.id   AF-A0A0T5ZAI5-F1
#
_cell.length_a   1.000
_cell.length_b   1.000
_cell.length_c   1.000
_cell.angle_alpha   90.00
_cell.angle_beta   90.00
_cell.angle_gamma   90.00
#
_symmetry.space_group_name_H-M   'P 1'
#
loop_
_entity.id
_entity.type
_entity.pdbx_description
1 polymer ?
#
loop_
_entity_poly.entity_id
_entity_poly.type
_entity_poly.pdbx_seq_one_letter_code
_entity_poly.pdbx_strand_id
1 'polypeptide(L)'
;FISSRHTRQLKMTRQEVRDEMKETEGRPEVKNRIRSLQREMAQRRMMEEVPKADVVVTNPTHYAVALRYDQDRMQAPKLVAKGSELVASNIRQVAGESQVPIIESPMLARAIYFSTELNESIPAGLYLAVAKLLAYVFQLKAYDEFGGEPPEVPEDLPVPEDLRHD
;
A
#
# COMPACT_ATOMS: atom_id res chain seq x y z
N PHE A 1 -30.63 26.70 58.07
CA PHE A 1 -30.94 26.48 56.64
C PHE A 1 -29.77 26.86 55.71
N ILE A 2 -28.57 26.26 55.86
CA ILE A 2 -27.39 26.65 55.04
C ILE A 2 -26.68 25.44 54.35
N SER A 3 -27.04 24.20 54.67
CA SER A 3 -26.27 23.02 54.21
C SER A 3 -26.55 22.55 52.77
N SER A 4 -27.66 22.94 52.13
CA SER A 4 -28.09 22.35 50.84
C SER A 4 -27.61 23.06 49.57
N ARG A 5 -27.02 24.27 49.67
CA ARG A 5 -26.52 25.00 48.48
C ARG A 5 -25.15 24.52 48.02
N HIS A 6 -24.23 24.24 48.94
CA HIS A 6 -22.86 23.81 48.61
C HIS A 6 -22.80 22.45 47.90
N THR A 7 -23.60 21.49 48.35
CA THR A 7 -23.65 20.14 47.75
C THR A 7 -24.25 20.13 46.36
N ARG A 8 -25.16 21.06 46.05
CA ARG A 8 -25.77 21.19 44.72
C ARG A 8 -24.81 21.83 43.71
N GLN A 9 -24.03 22.81 44.16
CA GLN A 9 -23.01 23.47 43.33
C GLN A 9 -21.84 22.54 42.99
N LEU A 10 -21.35 21.75 43.97
CA LEU A 10 -20.33 20.73 43.75
C LEU A 10 -20.79 19.58 42.83
N LYS A 11 -22.09 19.25 42.85
CA LYS A 11 -22.68 18.29 41.91
C LYS A 11 -22.76 18.84 40.49
N MET A 12 -23.14 20.11 40.31
CA MET A 12 -23.18 20.75 38.99
C MET A 12 -21.78 20.85 38.36
N THR A 13 -20.77 21.31 39.11
CA THR A 13 -19.40 21.42 38.58
C THR A 13 -18.78 20.08 38.20
N ARG A 14 -19.11 18.99 38.92
CA ARG A 14 -18.67 17.64 38.53
C ARG A 14 -19.40 17.11 37.29
N GLN A 15 -20.63 17.54 37.07
CA GLN A 15 -21.41 17.21 35.89
C GLN A 15 -20.87 17.97 34.68
N GLU A 16 -20.61 19.27 34.81
CA GLU A 16 -20.02 20.15 33.78
C GLU A 16 -18.64 19.65 33.33
N VAL A 17 -17.75 19.28 34.26
CA VAL A 17 -16.43 18.72 33.91
C VAL A 17 -16.55 17.36 33.21
N ARG A 18 -17.52 16.52 33.61
CA ARG A 18 -17.76 15.22 32.96
C ARG A 18 -18.37 15.38 31.57
N ASP A 19 -19.20 16.40 31.38
CA ASP A 19 -19.83 16.73 30.10
C ASP A 19 -18.81 17.38 29.16
N GLU A 20 -17.91 18.25 29.65
CA GLU A 20 -16.76 18.76 28.89
C GLU A 20 -15.78 17.64 28.48
N MET A 21 -15.47 16.68 29.36
CA MET A 21 -14.63 15.53 28.99
C MET A 21 -15.30 14.65 27.92
N LYS A 22 -16.62 14.43 28.00
CA LYS A 22 -17.38 13.72 26.95
C LYS A 22 -17.43 14.49 25.63
N GLU A 23 -17.48 15.81 25.69
CA GLU A 23 -17.52 16.68 24.53
C GLU A 23 -16.13 16.78 23.85
N THR A 24 -15.05 16.68 24.63
CA THR A 24 -13.67 16.75 24.11
C THR A 24 -13.18 15.42 23.54
N GLU A 25 -13.57 14.27 24.12
CA GLU A 25 -13.19 12.93 23.62
C GLU A 25 -14.07 12.43 22.46
N GLY A 26 -15.21 13.08 22.19
CA GLY A 26 -16.34 12.44 21.50
C GLY A 26 -16.86 13.08 20.23
N ARG A 27 -16.32 14.21 19.73
CA ARG A 27 -16.88 14.85 18.51
C ARG A 27 -16.60 13.97 17.27
N PRO A 28 -17.64 13.46 16.57
CA PRO A 28 -17.45 12.63 15.38
C PRO A 28 -16.58 13.28 14.31
N GLU A 29 -16.67 14.61 14.18
CA GLU A 29 -15.87 15.42 13.25
C GLU A 29 -14.37 15.36 13.57
N VAL A 30 -13.99 15.48 14.84
CA VAL A 30 -12.59 15.41 15.29
C VAL A 30 -12.04 13.99 15.05
N LYS A 31 -12.83 12.96 15.36
CA LYS A 31 -12.45 11.55 15.11
C LYS A 31 -12.29 11.26 13.62
N ASN A 32 -13.20 11.76 12.79
CA ASN A 32 -13.11 11.61 11.33
C ASN A 32 -11.91 12.37 10.78
N ARG A 33 -11.63 13.59 11.27
CA ARG A 33 -10.45 14.36 10.88
C ARG A 33 -9.15 13.63 11.23
N ILE A 34 -9.05 13.07 12.45
CA ILE A 34 -7.88 12.28 12.88
C ILE A 34 -7.70 11.06 11.97
N ARG A 35 -8.76 10.31 11.67
CA ARG A 35 -8.68 9.16 10.74
C ARG A 35 -8.24 9.57 9.34
N SER A 36 -8.76 10.68 8.82
CA SER A 36 -8.36 11.19 7.50
C SER A 36 -6.89 11.57 7.48
N LEU A 37 -6.40 12.26 8.50
CA LEU A 37 -4.97 12.59 8.63
C LEU A 37 -4.10 11.33 8.74
N GLN A 38 -4.54 10.33 9.51
CA GLN A 38 -3.85 9.04 9.62
C GLN A 38 -3.76 8.32 8.27
N ARG A 39 -4.85 8.29 7.49
CA ARG A 39 -4.88 7.72 6.15
C ARG A 39 -3.96 8.47 5.19
N GLU A 40 -4.00 9.80 5.22
CA GLU A 40 -3.12 10.64 4.39
C GLU A 40 -1.64 10.40 4.71
N MET A 41 -1.28 10.34 6.00
CA MET A 41 0.09 10.03 6.43
C MET A 41 0.51 8.62 6.01
N ALA A 42 -0.37 7.62 6.16
CA ALA A 42 -0.10 6.25 5.72
C ALA A 42 0.11 6.17 4.20
N GLN A 43 -0.73 6.88 3.43
CA GLN A 43 -0.59 6.96 1.98
C GLN A 43 0.72 7.63 1.58
N ARG A 44 1.09 8.76 2.20
CA ARG A 44 2.38 9.42 1.93
C ARG A 44 3.56 8.48 2.16
N ARG A 45 3.60 7.79 3.30
CA ARG A 45 4.64 6.79 3.62
C ARG A 45 4.70 5.65 2.60
N MET A 46 3.54 5.17 2.14
CA MET A 46 3.48 4.15 1.10
C MET A 46 4.08 4.66 -0.21
N MET A 47 3.78 5.91 -0.60
CA MET A 47 4.31 6.51 -1.84
C MET A 47 5.82 6.74 -1.77
N GLU A 48 6.38 7.02 -0.58
CA GLU A 48 7.82 7.12 -0.35
C GLU A 48 8.58 5.79 -0.57
N GLU A 49 7.89 4.66 -0.54
CA GLU A 49 8.49 3.35 -0.83
C GLU A 49 8.48 2.99 -2.32
N VAL A 50 7.63 3.64 -3.14
CA VAL A 50 7.55 3.38 -4.59
C VAL A 50 8.90 3.58 -5.30
N PRO A 51 9.67 4.67 -5.07
CA PRO A 51 10.99 4.84 -5.68
C PRO A 51 12.02 3.77 -5.31
N LYS A 52 11.78 3.01 -4.24
CA LYS A 52 12.67 1.94 -3.74
C LYS A 52 12.24 0.55 -4.21
N ALA A 53 11.15 0.46 -4.96
CA ALA A 53 10.66 -0.78 -5.50
C ALA A 53 11.53 -1.25 -6.67
N ASP A 54 11.62 -2.57 -6.85
CA ASP A 54 12.35 -3.16 -7.97
C ASP A 54 11.51 -3.15 -9.24
N VAL A 55 10.19 -3.28 -9.09
CA VAL A 55 9.21 -3.31 -10.18
C VAL A 55 7.83 -2.85 -9.71
N VAL A 56 7.09 -2.19 -10.59
CA VAL A 56 5.65 -1.96 -10.46
C VAL A 56 4.89 -2.81 -11.48
N VAL A 57 3.91 -3.58 -11.00
CA VAL A 57 3.04 -4.40 -11.86
C VAL A 57 1.67 -3.74 -11.94
N THR A 58 1.13 -3.63 -13.16
CA THR A 58 -0.14 -2.92 -13.38
C THR A 58 -1.18 -3.79 -14.06
N ASN A 59 -2.42 -3.60 -13.63
CA ASN A 59 -3.61 -3.85 -14.45
C ASN A 59 -4.07 -2.50 -14.99
N PRO A 60 -4.04 -2.25 -16.31
CA PRO A 60 -4.24 -0.94 -16.91
C PRO A 60 -5.39 -0.17 -16.29
N THR A 61 -5.12 1.07 -15.90
CA THR A 61 -6.06 2.01 -15.25
C THR A 61 -6.64 1.57 -13.89
N HIS A 62 -6.69 0.28 -13.57
CA HIS A 62 -7.39 -0.26 -12.41
C HIS A 62 -6.51 -0.48 -11.19
N TYR A 63 -5.37 -1.15 -11.34
CA TYR A 63 -4.53 -1.57 -10.20
C TYR A 63 -3.05 -1.32 -10.47
N ALA A 64 -2.32 -0.94 -9.43
CA ALA A 64 -0.86 -0.92 -9.42
C ALA A 64 -0.36 -1.50 -8.09
N VAL A 65 0.64 -2.37 -8.19
CA VAL A 65 1.34 -2.96 -7.04
C VAL A 65 2.84 -2.78 -7.23
N ALA A 66 3.55 -2.37 -6.18
CA ALA A 66 4.99 -2.19 -6.19
C ALA A 66 5.66 -3.25 -5.33
N LEU A 67 6.57 -4.01 -5.92
CA LEU A 67 7.28 -5.10 -5.26
C LEU A 67 8.73 -4.71 -5.01
N ARG A 68 9.25 -5.16 -3.87
CA ARG A 68 10.67 -5.07 -3.52
C ARG A 68 11.20 -6.42 -3.10
N TYR A 69 12.39 -6.77 -3.55
CA TYR A 69 13.04 -8.03 -3.23
C TYR A 69 14.56 -7.84 -3.08
N ASP A 70 15.03 -8.06 -1.86
CA ASP A 70 16.46 -8.13 -1.54
C ASP A 70 16.85 -9.62 -1.44
N GLN A 71 17.58 -10.12 -2.44
CA GLN A 71 17.97 -11.54 -2.54
C GLN A 71 18.79 -12.03 -1.35
N ASP A 72 19.56 -11.15 -0.71
CA ASP A 72 20.45 -11.52 0.40
C ASP A 72 19.72 -11.58 1.74
N ARG A 73 18.58 -10.86 1.87
CA ARG A 73 17.92 -10.63 3.16
C ARG A 73 16.48 -11.12 3.22
N MET A 74 15.83 -11.31 2.08
CA MET A 74 14.40 -11.62 2.02
C MET A 74 14.17 -13.04 1.49
N GLN A 75 13.31 -13.78 2.18
CA GLN A 75 12.86 -15.10 1.75
C GLN A 75 11.88 -15.04 0.58
N ALA A 76 11.18 -13.91 0.42
CA ALA A 76 10.20 -13.69 -0.63
C ALA A 76 10.06 -12.19 -0.96
N PRO A 77 9.62 -11.83 -2.17
CA PRO A 77 9.30 -10.46 -2.54
C PRO A 77 8.20 -9.86 -1.66
N LYS A 78 8.39 -8.61 -1.28
CA LYS A 78 7.52 -7.84 -0.38
C LYS A 78 6.69 -6.82 -1.16
N LEU A 79 5.41 -6.70 -0.82
CA LEU A 79 4.54 -5.66 -1.35
C LEU A 79 4.74 -4.35 -0.58
N VAL A 80 5.31 -3.34 -1.23
CA VAL A 80 5.65 -2.05 -0.59
C VAL A 80 4.64 -0.95 -0.87
N ALA A 81 3.95 -1.02 -2.01
CA ALA A 81 2.81 -0.15 -2.32
C ALA A 81 1.73 -0.91 -3.08
N LYS A 82 0.46 -0.57 -2.85
CA LYS A 82 -0.67 -1.07 -3.65
C LYS A 82 -1.76 0.00 -3.73
N GLY A 83 -2.43 0.08 -4.87
CA GLY A 83 -3.49 1.05 -5.06
C GLY A 83 -4.42 0.66 -6.18
N SER A 84 -5.65 1.18 -6.11
CA SER A 84 -6.63 1.15 -7.20
C SER A 84 -6.86 2.54 -7.77
N GLU A 85 -7.33 2.61 -9.02
CA GLU A 85 -7.80 3.83 -9.70
C GLU A 85 -6.82 5.02 -9.55
N LEU A 86 -7.22 6.07 -8.82
CA LEU A 86 -6.41 7.27 -8.60
C LEU A 86 -5.09 6.95 -7.88
N VAL A 87 -5.11 6.08 -6.88
CA VAL A 87 -3.89 5.68 -6.17
C VAL A 87 -2.99 4.88 -7.11
N ALA A 88 -3.56 4.00 -7.94
CA ALA A 88 -2.80 3.27 -8.96
C ALA A 88 -2.16 4.23 -9.97
N SER A 89 -2.88 5.27 -10.38
CA SER A 89 -2.35 6.32 -11.26
C SER A 89 -1.17 7.04 -10.64
N ASN A 90 -1.28 7.42 -9.37
CA ASN A 90 -0.19 8.09 -8.67
C ASN A 90 1.03 7.17 -8.51
N ILE A 91 0.84 5.87 -8.22
CA ILE A 91 1.94 4.90 -8.13
C ILE A 91 2.69 4.82 -9.47
N ARG A 92 1.97 4.72 -10.60
CA ARG A 92 2.59 4.71 -11.93
C ARG A 92 3.37 6.00 -12.22
N GLN A 93 2.81 7.14 -11.84
CA GLN A 93 3.49 8.43 -12.03
C GLN A 93 4.80 8.47 -11.25
N VAL A 94 4.78 8.19 -9.94
CA VAL A 94 5.98 8.20 -9.09
C VAL A 94 7.02 7.18 -9.56
N ALA A 95 6.57 5.99 -9.99
CA ALA A 95 7.45 4.97 -10.55
C ALA A 95 8.15 5.46 -11.83
N GLY A 96 7.41 6.09 -12.75
CA GLY A 96 7.97 6.67 -13.97
C GLY A 96 8.97 7.79 -13.69
N GLU A 97 8.64 8.69 -12.76
CA GLU A 97 9.54 9.77 -12.31
C GLU A 97 10.84 9.22 -11.67
N SER A 98 10.75 8.06 -11.01
CA SER A 98 11.88 7.42 -10.32
C SER A 98 12.59 6.35 -11.16
N GLN A 99 12.23 6.20 -12.44
CA GLN A 99 12.76 5.16 -13.34
C GLN A 99 12.60 3.73 -12.81
N VAL A 100 11.55 3.48 -12.02
CA VAL A 100 11.18 2.12 -11.60
C VAL A 100 10.44 1.44 -12.76
N PRO A 101 10.89 0.25 -13.22
CA PRO A 101 10.25 -0.46 -14.31
C PRO A 101 8.76 -0.75 -14.03
N ILE A 102 7.91 -0.42 -15.00
CA ILE A 102 6.46 -0.66 -14.95
C ILE A 102 6.14 -1.76 -15.95
N ILE A 103 5.64 -2.89 -15.46
CA ILE A 103 5.28 -4.05 -16.27
C ILE A 103 3.78 -4.25 -16.24
N GLU A 104 3.16 -4.30 -17.42
CA GLU A 104 1.76 -4.62 -17.54
C GLU A 104 1.54 -6.13 -17.39
N SER A 105 0.84 -6.53 -16.34
CA SER A 105 0.38 -7.91 -16.15
C SER A 105 -0.95 -7.88 -15.39
N PRO A 106 -2.08 -7.77 -16.10
CA PRO A 106 -3.38 -7.54 -15.48
C PRO A 106 -3.79 -8.60 -14.45
N MET A 107 -3.50 -9.87 -14.75
CA MET A 107 -3.81 -11.01 -13.88
C MET A 107 -2.92 -11.02 -12.64
N LEU A 108 -1.61 -10.87 -12.80
CA LEU A 108 -0.67 -10.88 -11.67
C LEU A 108 -0.88 -9.67 -10.76
N ALA A 109 -1.13 -8.48 -11.33
CA ALA A 109 -1.42 -7.29 -10.55
C ALA A 109 -2.65 -7.47 -9.65
N ARG A 110 -3.74 -8.05 -10.18
CA ARG A 110 -4.94 -8.37 -9.38
C ARG A 110 -4.63 -9.41 -8.30
N ALA A 111 -3.97 -10.50 -8.68
CA ALA A 111 -3.61 -11.57 -7.75
C ALA A 111 -2.83 -11.03 -6.56
N ILE A 112 -1.78 -10.24 -6.79
CA ILE A 112 -0.97 -9.62 -5.72
C ILE A 112 -1.84 -8.63 -4.91
N TYR A 113 -2.62 -7.79 -5.59
CA TYR A 113 -3.43 -6.76 -4.94
C TYR A 113 -4.41 -7.33 -3.91
N PHE A 114 -5.08 -8.45 -4.24
CA PHE A 114 -6.09 -9.06 -3.38
C PHE A 114 -5.53 -10.08 -2.39
N SER A 115 -4.42 -10.75 -2.71
CA SER A 115 -3.84 -11.79 -1.86
C SER A 115 -2.78 -11.31 -0.86
N THR A 116 -2.27 -10.07 -1.00
CA THR A 116 -1.15 -9.58 -0.20
C THR A 116 -1.44 -8.20 0.39
N GLU A 117 -1.15 -8.03 1.68
CA GLU A 117 -1.25 -6.74 2.37
C GLU A 117 0.03 -5.90 2.27
N LEU A 118 -0.12 -4.59 2.53
CA LEU A 118 1.02 -3.68 2.55
C LEU A 118 2.05 -4.12 3.58
N ASN A 119 3.32 -4.11 3.17
CA ASN A 119 4.46 -4.55 3.95
C ASN A 119 4.47 -6.05 4.31
N GLU A 120 3.76 -6.88 3.57
CA GLU A 120 3.82 -8.33 3.69
C GLU A 120 4.51 -8.98 2.48
N SER A 121 4.95 -10.22 2.66
CA SER A 121 5.51 -11.01 1.56
C SER A 121 4.38 -11.60 0.73
N ILE A 122 4.59 -11.71 -0.58
CA ILE A 122 3.62 -12.37 -1.47
C ILE A 122 3.39 -13.84 -1.04
N PRO A 123 2.22 -14.43 -1.32
CA PRO A 123 1.97 -15.85 -1.07
C PRO A 123 2.84 -16.74 -1.96
N ALA A 124 3.16 -17.95 -1.46
CA ALA A 124 4.01 -18.92 -2.15
C ALA A 124 3.53 -19.29 -3.56
N GLY A 125 2.21 -19.31 -3.78
CA GLY A 125 1.63 -19.58 -5.10
C GLY A 125 2.03 -18.57 -6.18
N LEU A 126 2.43 -17.35 -5.80
CA LEU A 126 2.88 -16.31 -6.74
C LEU A 126 4.41 -16.26 -6.91
N TYR A 127 5.18 -17.09 -6.20
CA TYR A 127 6.65 -17.03 -6.24
C TYR A 127 7.19 -17.25 -7.64
N LEU A 128 6.67 -18.24 -8.39
CA LEU A 128 7.16 -18.53 -9.73
C LEU A 128 6.90 -17.38 -10.71
N ALA A 129 5.69 -16.82 -10.70
CA ALA A 129 5.34 -15.67 -11.53
C ALA A 129 6.20 -14.45 -11.20
N VAL A 130 6.34 -14.13 -9.91
CA VAL A 130 7.13 -12.97 -9.49
C VAL A 130 8.63 -13.18 -9.73
N ALA A 131 9.15 -14.40 -9.58
CA ALA A 131 10.56 -14.70 -9.90
C ALA A 131 10.85 -14.49 -11.39
N LYS A 132 9.99 -14.99 -12.29
CA LYS A 132 10.11 -14.75 -13.74
C LYS A 132 10.06 -13.26 -14.08
N LEU A 133 9.13 -12.53 -13.45
CA LEU A 133 9.01 -11.09 -13.61
C LEU A 133 10.29 -10.35 -13.18
N LEU A 134 10.82 -10.65 -11.99
CA LEU A 134 12.05 -10.03 -11.49
C LEU A 134 13.27 -10.37 -12.34
N ALA A 135 13.35 -11.60 -12.85
CA ALA A 135 14.39 -12.00 -13.80
C ALA A 135 14.32 -11.19 -15.10
N TYR A 136 13.11 -11.01 -15.66
CA TYR A 136 12.90 -10.15 -16.83
C TYR A 136 13.32 -8.70 -16.56
N VAL A 137 12.92 -8.13 -15.42
CA VAL A 137 13.30 -6.76 -15.02
C VAL A 137 14.82 -6.63 -14.87
N PHE A 138 15.49 -7.64 -14.33
CA PHE A 138 16.95 -7.66 -14.22
C PHE A 138 17.61 -7.66 -15.60
N GLN A 139 17.13 -8.49 -16.53
CA GLN A 139 17.62 -8.51 -17.91
C GLN A 139 17.35 -7.19 -18.65
N LEU A 140 16.19 -6.57 -18.42
CA LEU A 140 15.83 -5.28 -19.01
C LEU A 140 16.80 -4.18 -18.57
N LYS A 141 17.08 -4.10 -17.26
CA LYS A 141 18.08 -3.15 -16.73
C LYS A 141 19.47 -3.41 -17.31
N ALA A 142 19.89 -4.67 -17.44
CA ALA A 142 21.17 -5.02 -18.03
C ALA A 142 21.25 -4.64 -19.51
N TYR A 143 20.17 -4.83 -20.27
CA TYR A 143 20.06 -4.39 -21.66
C TYR A 143 20.14 -2.85 -21.78
N ASP A 144 19.44 -2.12 -20.92
CA ASP A 144 19.47 -0.65 -20.91
C ASP A 144 20.86 -0.09 -20.59
N GLU A 145 21.65 -0.79 -19.75
CA GLU A 145 22.98 -0.36 -19.32
C GLU A 145 24.10 -0.78 -20.29
N PHE A 146 24.07 -2.02 -20.77
CA PHE A 146 25.18 -2.62 -21.53
C PHE A 146 24.86 -2.88 -23.01
N GLY A 147 23.60 -2.71 -23.42
CA GLY A 147 23.11 -3.12 -24.74
C GLY A 147 23.04 -4.65 -24.90
N GLY A 148 22.74 -5.10 -26.12
CA GLY A 148 22.68 -6.53 -26.46
C GLY A 148 21.36 -6.92 -27.09
N GLU A 149 20.94 -8.16 -26.86
CA GLU A 149 19.64 -8.67 -27.31
C GLU A 149 18.55 -8.24 -26.32
N PRO A 150 17.45 -7.61 -26.79
CA PRO A 150 16.38 -7.19 -25.89
C PRO A 150 15.75 -8.42 -25.24
N PRO A 151 15.46 -8.38 -23.93
CA PRO A 151 14.80 -9.50 -23.27
C PRO A 151 13.40 -9.69 -23.82
N GLU A 152 13.01 -10.94 -24.02
CA GLU A 152 11.63 -11.28 -24.38
C GLU A 152 10.72 -11.11 -23.16
N VAL A 153 9.59 -10.42 -23.37
CA VAL A 153 8.55 -10.33 -22.34
C VAL A 153 8.05 -11.74 -22.04
N PRO A 154 8.01 -12.19 -20.77
CA PRO A 154 7.51 -13.52 -20.45
C PRO A 154 6.06 -13.67 -20.92
N GLU A 155 5.81 -14.55 -21.90
CA GLU A 155 4.48 -14.74 -22.49
C GLU A 155 3.44 -15.29 -21.49
N ASP A 156 3.89 -16.03 -20.47
CA ASP A 156 3.03 -16.60 -19.44
C ASP A 156 3.66 -16.47 -18.03
N LEU A 157 3.10 -15.53 -17.26
CA LEU A 157 3.35 -15.43 -15.82
C LEU A 157 2.32 -16.32 -15.11
N PRO A 158 2.72 -17.51 -14.61
CA PRO A 158 1.77 -18.50 -14.13
C PRO A 158 1.13 -18.03 -12.82
N VAL A 159 -0.12 -17.58 -12.90
CA VAL A 159 -0.95 -17.26 -11.73
C VAL A 159 -1.86 -18.46 -11.45
N PRO A 160 -1.72 -19.12 -10.28
CA PRO A 160 -2.60 -20.21 -9.86
C PRO A 160 -4.07 -19.80 -9.88
N GLU A 161 -4.96 -20.71 -10.27
CA GLU A 161 -6.40 -20.41 -10.44
C GLU A 161 -7.06 -19.94 -9.14
N ASP A 162 -6.63 -20.45 -7.99
CA ASP A 162 -7.12 -20.08 -6.65
C ASP A 162 -6.75 -18.65 -6.24
N LEU A 163 -5.73 -18.07 -6.87
CA LEU A 163 -5.29 -16.68 -6.65
C LEU A 163 -5.71 -15.74 -7.77
N ARG A 164 -6.46 -16.22 -8.77
CA ARG A 164 -7.05 -15.38 -9.79
C ARG A 164 -8.25 -14.65 -9.19
N HIS A 165 -8.31 -13.35 -9.44
CA HIS A 165 -9.43 -12.51 -9.06
C HIS A 165 -9.98 -11.82 -10.33
N ASP A 166 -11.29 -11.90 -10.50
CA ASP A 166 -12.04 -11.32 -11.63
C ASP A 166 -12.10 -9.78 -11.59
#